data_AF-A0A945MIU5-F1
#
_entry.id   AF-A0A945MIU5-F1
#
_cell.length_a   1.000
_cell.length_b   1.000
_cell.length_c   1.000
_cell.angle_alpha   90.00
_cell.angle_beta   90.00
_cell.angle_gamma   90.00
#
_symmetry.space_group_name_H-M   'P 1'
#
loop_
_entity.id
_entity.type
_entity.pdbx_description
1 polymer ?
#
loop_
_entity_poly.entity_id
_entity_poly.type
_entity_poly.pdbx_seq_one_letter_code
_entity_poly.pdbx_strand_id
1 'polypeptide(L)'
;MHSNRYTLIFTTLTTMILAFVLSSAYSSLEDITYNNIQADIKKNILSSLGFTPSNEDPWTTEKVEQIFNESIVSFVINKSGNVIPDKLPEDLDPKVDTDLYPLYKKIVDGQVDGFSIPISGKGLWGTMYGYFSIEPDGATAKGITFYKHIETPGLGAEVDKPWFQQNFVGKRFIDKEGNLIGIQTVKGKVDNSSDEAYHQVDGITGATMTSRGLNKFLLKDLKYYNSYFEQIRKSIKS
;
A
#
# COMPACT_ATOMS: atom_id res chain seq x y z
N MET A 1 -2.04 16.94 55.07
CA MET A 1 -1.71 17.68 53.83
C MET A 1 -0.22 17.53 53.60
N HIS A 2 0.21 16.91 52.49
CA HIS A 2 1.63 16.87 52.13
C HIS A 2 2.10 18.29 51.80
N SER A 3 3.34 18.63 52.18
CA SER A 3 3.88 19.96 51.88
C SER A 3 4.13 20.10 50.38
N ASN A 4 3.95 21.31 49.84
CA ASN A 4 4.21 21.58 48.43
C ASN A 4 5.63 21.17 48.01
N ARG A 5 6.61 21.27 48.92
CA ARG A 5 8.00 20.84 48.70
C ARG A 5 8.12 19.32 48.53
N TYR A 6 7.40 18.54 49.33
CA TYR A 6 7.37 17.08 49.20
C TYR A 6 6.79 16.68 47.84
N THR A 7 5.65 17.28 47.46
CA THR A 7 5.01 17.00 46.16
C THR A 7 5.92 17.34 44.99
N LEU A 8 6.63 18.47 45.03
CA LEU A 8 7.56 18.88 43.96
C LEU A 8 8.74 17.92 43.81
N ILE A 9 9.36 17.50 44.92
CA ILE A 9 10.50 16.57 44.90
C ILE A 9 10.05 15.19 44.41
N PHE A 10 8.95 14.66 44.97
CA PHE A 10 8.40 13.37 44.59
C PHE A 10 8.05 13.32 43.10
N THR A 11 7.37 14.36 42.59
CA THR A 11 7.00 14.43 41.18
C THR A 11 8.23 14.51 40.29
N THR A 12 9.24 15.31 40.66
CA THR A 12 10.49 15.43 39.88
C THR A 12 11.26 14.11 39.80
N LEU A 13 11.38 13.41 40.94
CA LEU A 13 12.04 12.10 40.96
C LEU A 13 11.27 11.07 40.14
N THR A 14 9.95 11.02 40.29
CA THR A 14 9.09 10.09 39.56
C THR A 14 9.16 10.36 38.05
N THR A 15 9.10 11.63 37.62
CA THR A 15 9.19 11.97 36.20
C THR A 15 10.56 11.65 35.62
N MET A 16 11.65 11.88 36.36
CA MET A 16 12.99 11.50 35.92
C MET A 16 13.12 9.98 35.73
N ILE A 17 12.63 9.20 36.72
CA ILE A 17 12.66 7.74 36.65
C ILE A 17 11.82 7.24 35.47
N LEU A 18 10.59 7.73 35.31
CA LEU A 18 9.71 7.33 34.22
C LEU A 18 10.28 7.71 32.85
N ALA A 19 10.85 8.91 32.71
CA ALA A 19 11.48 9.35 31.46
C ALA A 19 12.69 8.47 31.11
N PHE A 20 13.52 8.12 32.09
CA PHE A 20 14.68 7.26 31.87
C PHE A 20 14.27 5.84 31.44
N VAL A 21 13.28 5.25 32.11
CA VAL A 21 12.76 3.92 31.76
C VAL A 21 12.15 3.92 30.36
N LEU A 22 11.32 4.92 30.04
CA LEU A 22 10.66 5.03 28.74
C LEU A 22 11.68 5.23 27.61
N SER A 23 12.66 6.11 27.81
CA SER A 23 13.72 6.36 26.83
C SER A 23 14.58 5.11 26.57
N SER A 24 14.97 4.40 27.64
CA SER A 24 15.77 3.18 27.54
C SER A 24 15.01 2.07 26.82
N ALA A 25 13.72 1.88 27.15
CA ALA A 25 12.87 0.90 26.49
C ALA A 25 12.66 1.23 25.01
N TYR A 26 12.42 2.50 24.68
CA TYR A 26 12.24 2.97 23.30
C TYR A 26 13.50 2.72 22.47
N SER A 27 14.66 3.20 22.93
CA SER A 27 15.93 3.06 22.20
C SER A 27 16.35 1.59 22.02
N SER A 28 16.09 0.72 23.00
CA SER A 28 16.42 -0.71 22.88
C SER A 28 15.53 -1.46 21.88
N LEU A 29 14.33 -0.94 21.61
CA LEU A 29 13.34 -1.57 20.72
C LEU A 29 13.25 -0.88 19.36
N GLU A 30 13.92 0.25 19.16
CA GLU A 30 13.80 1.08 17.97
C GLU A 30 14.20 0.31 16.71
N ASP A 31 15.39 -0.29 16.69
CA ASP A 31 15.89 -1.07 15.55
C ASP A 31 15.01 -2.28 15.22
N ILE A 32 14.55 -3.01 16.26
CA ILE A 32 13.66 -4.17 16.10
C ILE A 32 12.32 -3.72 15.50
N THR A 33 11.78 -2.62 16.00
CA THR A 33 10.52 -2.06 15.51
C THR A 33 10.67 -1.60 14.07
N TYR A 34 11.78 -0.92 13.75
CA TYR A 34 12.09 -0.47 12.41
C TYR A 34 12.18 -1.64 11.43
N ASN A 35 12.95 -2.69 11.75
CA ASN A 35 13.10 -3.88 10.91
C ASN A 35 11.76 -4.60 10.70
N ASN A 36 10.94 -4.71 11.75
CA ASN A 36 9.60 -5.30 11.64
C ASN A 36 8.68 -4.48 10.74
N ILE A 37 8.74 -3.15 10.79
CA ILE A 37 7.99 -2.26 9.89
C ILE A 37 8.44 -2.44 8.44
N GLN A 38 9.75 -2.48 8.18
CA GLN A 38 10.28 -2.68 6.83
C GLN A 38 9.89 -4.06 6.26
N ALA A 39 10.00 -5.10 7.07
CA ALA A 39 9.56 -6.43 6.67
C ALA A 39 8.05 -6.48 6.41
N ASP A 40 7.23 -5.79 7.21
CA ASP A 40 5.79 -5.71 6.96
C ASP A 40 5.47 -4.94 5.65
N ILE A 41 6.22 -3.88 5.34
CA ILE A 41 6.08 -3.18 4.05
C ILE A 41 6.41 -4.11 2.88
N LYS A 42 7.58 -4.77 2.91
CA LYS A 42 8.01 -5.74 1.87
C LYS A 42 7.00 -6.88 1.72
N LYS A 43 6.50 -7.40 2.85
CA LYS A 43 5.44 -8.41 2.92
C LYS A 43 4.17 -7.98 2.20
N ASN A 44 3.74 -6.73 2.35
CA ASN A 44 2.53 -6.22 1.70
C ASN A 44 2.71 -6.03 0.20
N ILE A 45 3.91 -5.63 -0.25
CA ILE A 45 4.28 -5.60 -1.68
C ILE A 45 4.26 -7.01 -2.28
N LEU A 46 4.87 -7.98 -1.59
CA LEU A 46 4.87 -9.39 -2.02
C LEU A 46 3.45 -9.96 -2.07
N SER A 47 2.65 -9.75 -1.02
CA SER A 47 1.25 -10.16 -0.98
C SER A 47 0.45 -9.57 -2.13
N SER A 48 0.64 -8.28 -2.44
CA SER A 48 -0.08 -7.64 -3.54
C SER A 48 0.30 -8.25 -4.90
N LEU A 49 1.53 -8.75 -5.05
CA LEU A 49 2.04 -9.39 -6.26
C LEU A 49 1.80 -10.90 -6.33
N GLY A 50 0.93 -11.42 -5.45
CA GLY A 50 0.47 -12.80 -5.46
C GLY A 50 1.38 -13.79 -4.75
N PHE A 51 2.38 -13.34 -4.00
CA PHE A 51 3.13 -14.23 -3.12
C PHE A 51 2.32 -14.51 -1.86
N THR A 52 2.28 -15.76 -1.42
CA THR A 52 1.57 -16.16 -0.20
C THR A 52 2.44 -17.12 0.62
N PRO A 53 2.49 -16.96 1.95
CA PRO A 53 3.14 -17.97 2.81
C PRO A 53 2.34 -19.28 2.76
N SER A 54 3.02 -20.39 2.99
CA SER A 54 2.38 -21.69 3.19
C SER A 54 2.57 -22.17 4.64
N ASN A 55 1.81 -23.19 5.06
CA ASN A 55 2.02 -23.79 6.39
C ASN A 55 3.41 -24.43 6.53
N GLU A 56 4.01 -24.86 5.41
CA GLU A 56 5.32 -25.50 5.36
C GLU A 56 6.46 -24.48 5.24
N ASP A 57 6.18 -23.30 4.66
CA ASP A 57 7.13 -22.19 4.49
C ASP A 57 6.48 -20.87 4.95
N PRO A 58 6.42 -20.63 6.28
CA PRO A 58 5.88 -19.40 6.84
C PRO A 58 6.83 -18.23 6.60
N TRP A 59 6.26 -17.04 6.41
CA TRP A 59 7.06 -15.84 6.25
C TRP A 59 7.68 -15.38 7.59
N THR A 60 9.00 -15.49 7.69
CA THR A 60 9.81 -14.76 8.67
C THR A 60 10.29 -13.44 8.06
N THR A 61 10.77 -12.52 8.90
CA THR A 61 11.37 -11.25 8.49
C THR A 61 12.47 -11.49 7.45
N GLU A 62 13.40 -12.40 7.73
CA GLU A 62 14.55 -12.70 6.88
C GLU A 62 14.11 -13.32 5.54
N LYS A 63 13.11 -14.22 5.58
CA LYS A 63 12.59 -14.86 4.37
C LYS A 63 11.89 -13.87 3.45
N VAL A 64 11.12 -12.93 4.03
CA VAL A 64 10.47 -11.86 3.27
C VAL A 64 11.52 -10.98 2.59
N GLU A 65 12.58 -10.62 3.30
CA GLU A 65 13.67 -9.83 2.71
C GLU A 65 14.37 -10.58 1.57
N GLN A 66 14.64 -11.88 1.76
CA GLN A 66 15.22 -12.72 0.73
C GLN A 66 14.35 -12.76 -0.52
N ILE A 67 13.07 -13.13 -0.39
CA ILE A 67 12.14 -13.22 -1.53
C ILE A 67 12.03 -11.86 -2.24
N PHE A 68 11.96 -10.78 -1.48
CA PHE A 68 11.87 -9.43 -2.02
C PHE A 68 13.12 -9.08 -2.85
N ASN A 69 14.31 -9.29 -2.30
CA ASN A 69 15.56 -8.97 -3.00
C ASN A 69 15.80 -9.84 -4.24
N GLU A 70 15.32 -11.09 -4.23
CA GLU A 70 15.45 -12.01 -5.36
C GLU A 70 14.43 -11.74 -6.48
N SER A 71 13.20 -11.34 -6.12
CA SER A 71 12.07 -11.32 -7.06
C SER A 71 11.60 -9.91 -7.47
N ILE A 72 11.94 -8.88 -6.69
CA ILE A 72 11.43 -7.51 -6.85
C ILE A 72 12.54 -6.55 -7.26
N VAL A 73 12.32 -5.85 -8.36
CA VAL A 73 13.13 -4.72 -8.78
C VAL A 73 12.43 -3.43 -8.36
N SER A 74 13.05 -2.72 -7.41
CA SER A 74 12.58 -1.43 -6.90
C SER A 74 13.22 -0.28 -7.66
N PHE A 75 12.43 0.70 -8.10
CA PHE A 75 12.93 1.91 -8.75
C PHE A 75 11.97 3.09 -8.56
N VAL A 76 12.43 4.28 -8.96
CA VAL A 76 11.66 5.52 -8.86
C VAL A 76 11.37 6.06 -10.24
N ILE A 77 10.15 6.57 -10.45
CA ILE A 77 9.75 7.29 -11.65
C ILE A 77 9.41 8.73 -11.34
N ASN A 78 9.48 9.61 -12.34
CA ASN A 78 8.95 10.97 -12.25
C ASN A 78 7.52 11.08 -12.83
N LYS A 79 6.91 12.27 -12.76
CA LYS A 79 5.60 12.58 -13.38
C LYS A 79 5.47 12.25 -14.87
N SER A 80 6.58 12.30 -15.62
CA SER A 80 6.60 11.95 -17.04
C SER A 80 6.65 10.44 -17.28
N GLY A 81 6.80 9.64 -16.22
CA GLY A 81 6.95 8.19 -16.29
C GLY A 81 8.37 7.74 -16.64
N ASN A 82 9.37 8.62 -16.54
CA ASN A 82 10.76 8.24 -16.77
C ASN A 82 11.36 7.70 -15.47
N VAL A 83 12.12 6.61 -15.58
CA VAL A 83 12.89 6.05 -14.46
C VAL A 83 14.01 7.02 -14.10
N ILE A 84 14.17 7.30 -12.81
CA ILE A 84 15.28 8.10 -12.27
C ILE A 84 16.41 7.15 -11.90
N PRO A 85 17.57 7.21 -12.59
CA PRO A 85 18.72 6.38 -12.25
C PRO A 85 19.21 6.67 -10.84
N ASP A 86 19.79 5.66 -10.19
CA ASP A 86 20.48 5.76 -8.90
C ASP A 86 19.65 6.32 -7.73
N LYS A 87 18.32 6.27 -7.81
CA LYS A 87 17.41 6.66 -6.73
C LYS A 87 16.46 5.50 -6.40
N LEU A 88 16.49 5.05 -5.15
CA LEU A 88 15.63 3.97 -4.66
C LEU A 88 14.42 4.53 -3.91
N PRO A 89 13.33 3.75 -3.78
CA PRO A 89 12.17 4.12 -2.97
C PRO A 89 12.50 4.54 -1.53
N GLU A 90 13.55 3.94 -0.94
CA GLU A 90 13.99 4.20 0.44
C GLU A 90 14.64 5.58 0.60
N ASP A 91 15.15 6.17 -0.49
CA ASP A 91 15.79 7.50 -0.51
C ASP A 91 14.77 8.64 -0.65
N LEU A 92 13.49 8.33 -0.83
CA LEU A 92 12.45 9.33 -1.06
C LEU A 92 12.06 10.01 0.25
N ASP A 93 12.11 11.35 0.28
CA ASP A 93 11.42 12.14 1.29
C ASP A 93 10.08 12.63 0.71
N PRO A 94 8.92 12.11 1.17
CA PRO A 94 7.62 12.53 0.66
C PRO A 94 7.31 14.02 0.80
N LYS A 95 8.05 14.77 1.64
CA LYS A 95 7.90 16.21 1.82
C LYS A 95 8.70 17.02 0.80
N VAL A 96 9.77 16.45 0.25
CA VAL A 96 10.69 17.13 -0.68
C VAL A 96 10.49 16.60 -2.09
N ASP A 97 10.45 15.27 -2.25
CA ASP A 97 10.36 14.54 -3.51
C ASP A 97 8.90 14.37 -3.98
N THR A 98 8.14 15.46 -4.09
CA THR A 98 6.70 15.42 -4.40
C THR A 98 6.34 14.87 -5.79
N ASP A 99 7.33 14.84 -6.68
CA ASP A 99 7.18 14.53 -8.11
C ASP A 99 7.86 13.22 -8.49
N LEU A 100 8.31 12.47 -7.48
CA LEU A 100 8.95 11.17 -7.60
C LEU A 100 8.07 10.10 -6.95
N TYR A 101 7.92 8.98 -7.63
CA TYR A 101 6.99 7.93 -7.25
C TYR A 101 7.69 6.57 -7.26
N PRO A 102 7.67 5.82 -6.15
CA PRO A 102 8.29 4.51 -6.09
C PRO A 102 7.45 3.47 -6.82
N LEU A 103 8.11 2.55 -7.50
CA LEU A 103 7.48 1.47 -8.26
C LEU A 103 8.26 0.18 -8.05
N TYR A 104 7.52 -0.92 -7.88
CA TYR A 104 8.07 -2.24 -7.65
C TYR A 104 7.68 -3.15 -8.79
N LYS A 105 8.65 -3.84 -9.41
CA LYS A 105 8.42 -4.72 -10.56
C LYS A 105 8.83 -6.14 -10.20
N LYS A 106 7.90 -7.08 -10.32
CA LYS A 106 8.16 -8.51 -10.18
C LYS A 106 8.65 -9.07 -11.51
N ILE A 107 9.76 -9.81 -11.46
CA ILE A 107 10.31 -10.54 -12.61
C ILE A 107 10.26 -12.03 -12.30
N VAL A 108 9.75 -12.81 -13.25
CA VAL A 108 9.74 -14.29 -13.21
C VAL A 108 10.30 -14.77 -14.54
N ASP A 109 11.33 -15.61 -14.52
CA ASP A 109 11.98 -16.18 -15.72
C ASP A 109 12.38 -15.13 -16.78
N GLY A 110 12.85 -13.96 -16.32
CA GLY A 110 13.25 -12.84 -17.18
C GLY A 110 12.09 -12.04 -17.78
N GLN A 111 10.84 -12.40 -17.50
CA GLN A 111 9.64 -11.69 -17.93
C GLN A 111 9.04 -10.90 -16.77
N VAL A 112 8.41 -9.78 -17.09
CA VAL A 112 7.66 -9.00 -16.10
C VAL A 112 6.37 -9.74 -15.78
N ASP A 113 6.19 -10.13 -14.52
CA ASP A 113 4.95 -10.74 -14.03
C ASP A 113 3.96 -9.69 -13.50
N GLY A 114 4.44 -8.55 -13.04
CA GLY A 114 3.56 -7.47 -12.61
C GLY A 114 4.29 -6.32 -11.95
N PHE A 115 3.52 -5.29 -11.64
CA PHE A 115 3.97 -4.09 -10.97
C PHE A 115 3.19 -3.88 -9.69
N SER A 116 3.77 -3.22 -8.69
CA SER A 116 3.10 -2.78 -7.49
C SER A 116 3.44 -1.32 -7.23
N ILE A 117 2.42 -0.53 -6.89
CA ILE A 117 2.53 0.90 -6.57
C ILE A 117 1.92 1.15 -5.19
N PRO A 118 2.51 2.03 -4.35
CA PRO A 118 1.86 2.43 -3.13
C PRO A 118 0.64 3.29 -3.43
N ILE A 119 -0.42 3.06 -2.67
CA ILE A 119 -1.65 3.84 -2.69
C ILE A 119 -1.94 4.37 -1.30
N SER A 120 -2.40 5.62 -1.22
CA SER A 120 -2.79 6.21 0.06
C SER A 120 -3.80 7.33 -0.06
N GLY A 121 -4.68 7.40 0.94
CA GLY A 121 -5.59 8.53 1.05
C GLY A 121 -6.61 8.37 2.16
N LYS A 122 -7.47 9.39 2.27
CA LYS A 122 -8.45 9.49 3.34
C LYS A 122 -9.58 8.47 3.15
N GLY A 123 -9.77 7.60 4.14
CA GLY A 123 -10.97 6.78 4.36
C GLY A 123 -12.05 7.56 5.10
N LEU A 124 -12.75 6.94 6.06
CA LEU A 124 -13.68 7.66 6.93
C LEU A 124 -12.96 8.27 8.14
N TRP A 125 -12.20 7.45 8.87
CA TRP A 125 -11.60 7.82 10.15
C TRP A 125 -10.17 8.30 10.03
N GLY A 126 -9.43 7.82 9.03
CA GLY A 126 -8.03 8.20 8.84
C GLY A 126 -7.49 7.93 7.45
N THR A 127 -6.18 8.10 7.31
CA THR A 127 -5.47 7.73 6.08
C THR A 127 -5.30 6.22 6.02
N MET A 128 -5.64 5.66 4.88
CA MET A 128 -5.40 4.27 4.51
C MET A 128 -4.13 4.20 3.67
N TYR A 129 -3.30 3.20 3.92
CA TYR A 129 -2.10 2.91 3.16
C TYR A 129 -2.15 1.47 2.67
N GLY A 130 -1.76 1.29 1.42
CA GLY A 130 -1.84 0.00 0.75
C GLY A 130 -0.94 -0.08 -0.47
N TYR A 131 -1.02 -1.21 -1.15
CA TYR A 131 -0.38 -1.44 -2.44
C TYR A 131 -1.41 -1.87 -3.46
N PHE A 132 -1.28 -1.35 -4.68
CA PHE A 132 -2.08 -1.74 -5.82
C PHE A 132 -1.17 -2.42 -6.83
N SER A 133 -1.51 -3.65 -7.21
CA SER A 133 -0.75 -4.40 -8.19
C SER A 133 -1.42 -4.37 -9.55
N ILE A 134 -0.58 -4.30 -10.57
CA ILE A 134 -0.97 -4.12 -11.96
C ILE A 134 -0.31 -5.25 -12.76
N GLU A 135 -1.07 -5.85 -13.67
CA GLU A 135 -0.58 -6.87 -14.59
C GLU A 135 0.46 -6.29 -15.56
N PRO A 136 1.24 -7.13 -16.27
CA PRO A 136 2.26 -6.67 -17.21
C PRO A 136 1.70 -5.80 -18.34
N ASP A 137 0.40 -5.88 -18.61
CA ASP A 137 -0.30 -5.07 -19.61
C ASP A 137 -0.43 -3.58 -19.23
N GLY A 138 -0.14 -3.21 -17.97
CA GLY A 138 -0.25 -1.84 -17.49
C GLY A 138 -1.68 -1.29 -17.47
N ALA A 139 -2.72 -2.14 -17.52
CA ALA A 139 -4.12 -1.74 -17.61
C ALA A 139 -5.06 -2.55 -16.71
N THR A 140 -4.65 -3.75 -16.31
CA THR A 140 -5.44 -4.69 -15.53
C THR A 140 -4.90 -4.78 -14.11
N ALA A 141 -5.80 -4.81 -13.14
CA ALA A 141 -5.47 -4.98 -11.74
C ALA A 141 -5.12 -6.44 -11.45
N LYS A 142 -3.94 -6.64 -10.87
CA LYS A 142 -3.47 -7.95 -10.36
C LYS A 142 -3.90 -8.17 -8.91
N GLY A 143 -4.08 -7.11 -8.14
CA GLY A 143 -4.51 -7.19 -6.75
C GLY A 143 -4.45 -5.86 -6.01
N ILE A 144 -4.93 -5.86 -4.76
CA ILE A 144 -4.86 -4.71 -3.85
C ILE A 144 -4.70 -5.21 -2.41
N THR A 145 -3.89 -4.52 -1.60
CA THR A 145 -3.72 -4.81 -0.18
C THR A 145 -3.70 -3.52 0.63
N PHE A 146 -4.06 -3.60 1.91
CA PHE A 146 -3.94 -2.50 2.87
C PHE A 146 -3.16 -3.00 4.09
N TYR A 147 -2.24 -2.16 4.58
CA TYR A 147 -1.37 -2.51 5.71
C TYR A 147 -1.51 -1.57 6.89
N LYS A 148 -2.12 -0.39 6.70
CA LYS A 148 -2.33 0.58 7.76
C LYS A 148 -3.58 1.40 7.54
N HIS A 149 -4.50 1.34 8.49
CA HIS A 149 -5.66 2.22 8.59
C HIS A 149 -6.28 2.15 9.99
N ILE A 150 -7.25 3.03 10.27
CA ILE A 150 -8.01 3.04 11.53
C ILE A 150 -9.53 2.95 11.29
N GLU A 151 -9.93 2.32 10.19
CA GLU A 151 -11.34 2.10 9.89
C GLU A 151 -12.00 1.14 10.88
N THR A 152 -13.33 1.20 11.01
CA THR A 152 -14.05 0.41 12.01
C THR A 152 -14.07 -1.09 11.63
N PRO A 153 -13.69 -2.01 12.53
CA PRO A 153 -13.83 -3.46 12.34
C PRO A 153 -15.26 -3.87 11.97
N GLY A 154 -15.41 -4.76 10.98
CA GLY A 154 -16.72 -5.20 10.47
C GLY A 154 -17.45 -4.19 9.57
N LEU A 155 -16.88 -3.00 9.38
CA LEU A 155 -17.31 -2.00 8.40
C LEU A 155 -16.13 -1.66 7.49
N GLY A 156 -15.56 -0.45 7.57
CA GLY A 156 -14.50 -0.01 6.67
C GLY A 156 -13.21 -0.84 6.73
N ALA A 157 -12.92 -1.54 7.85
CA ALA A 157 -11.77 -2.43 7.95
C ALA A 157 -11.93 -3.74 7.15
N GLU A 158 -13.11 -3.98 6.55
CA GLU A 158 -13.29 -5.12 5.66
C GLU A 158 -12.44 -5.04 4.38
N VAL A 159 -11.82 -3.88 4.10
CA VAL A 159 -10.83 -3.72 3.02
C VAL A 159 -9.62 -4.64 3.15
N ASP A 160 -9.32 -5.13 4.36
CA ASP A 160 -8.25 -6.07 4.63
C ASP A 160 -8.62 -7.51 4.26
N LYS A 161 -9.90 -7.78 4.00
CA LYS A 161 -10.38 -9.16 3.84
C LYS A 161 -10.12 -9.68 2.43
N PRO A 162 -9.76 -10.98 2.30
CA PRO A 162 -9.55 -11.60 0.99
C PRO A 162 -10.77 -11.45 0.07
N TRP A 163 -11.98 -11.56 0.62
CA TRP A 163 -13.21 -11.43 -0.16
C TRP A 163 -13.29 -10.07 -0.87
N PHE A 164 -12.84 -8.99 -0.23
CA PHE A 164 -12.89 -7.64 -0.80
C PHE A 164 -11.77 -7.45 -1.81
N GLN A 165 -10.54 -7.77 -1.41
CA GLN A 165 -9.34 -7.63 -2.25
C GLN A 165 -9.42 -8.43 -3.55
N GLN A 166 -10.01 -9.63 -3.51
CA GLN A 166 -10.19 -10.47 -4.69
C GLN A 166 -11.12 -9.88 -5.75
N ASN A 167 -12.03 -8.95 -5.38
CA ASN A 167 -12.88 -8.29 -6.38
C ASN A 167 -12.08 -7.46 -7.38
N PHE A 168 -10.88 -7.00 -7.01
CA PHE A 168 -10.03 -6.17 -7.87
C PHE A 168 -9.31 -6.99 -8.94
N VAL A 169 -9.07 -8.28 -8.70
CA VAL A 169 -8.31 -9.12 -9.63
C VAL A 169 -9.02 -9.19 -10.97
N GLY A 170 -8.30 -8.90 -12.06
CA GLY A 170 -8.83 -8.91 -13.43
C GLY A 170 -9.66 -7.69 -13.81
N LYS A 171 -9.91 -6.75 -12.89
CA LYS A 171 -10.60 -5.49 -13.23
C LYS A 171 -9.68 -4.58 -14.02
N ARG A 172 -10.20 -3.91 -15.03
CA ARG A 172 -9.41 -2.94 -15.81
C ARG A 172 -9.70 -1.53 -15.32
N PHE A 173 -8.65 -0.74 -15.16
CA PHE A 173 -8.75 0.68 -14.77
C PHE A 173 -8.59 1.64 -15.97
N ILE A 174 -8.44 1.07 -17.17
CA ILE A 174 -8.36 1.78 -18.45
C ILE A 174 -9.55 1.36 -19.32
N ASP A 175 -10.21 2.32 -19.95
CA ASP A 175 -11.31 2.08 -20.89
C ASP A 175 -10.81 1.54 -22.25
N LYS A 176 -11.72 1.37 -23.22
CA LYS A 176 -11.39 0.84 -24.55
C LYS A 176 -10.60 1.85 -25.39
N GLU A 177 -10.80 3.13 -25.12
CA GLU A 177 -10.18 4.27 -25.77
C GLU A 177 -8.76 4.55 -25.22
N GLY A 178 -8.40 3.95 -24.08
CA GLY A 178 -7.10 4.09 -23.44
C GLY A 178 -7.04 5.13 -22.32
N ASN A 179 -8.18 5.68 -21.90
CA ASN A 179 -8.27 6.65 -20.82
C ASN A 179 -8.26 5.97 -19.45
N LEU A 180 -7.61 6.62 -18.49
CA LEU A 180 -7.62 6.21 -17.10
C LEU A 180 -8.95 6.57 -16.43
N ILE A 181 -9.75 5.54 -16.11
CA ILE A 181 -11.04 5.67 -15.42
C ILE A 181 -10.98 5.21 -13.96
N GLY A 182 -10.00 4.39 -13.60
CA GLY A 182 -9.85 3.82 -12.25
C GLY A 182 -10.74 2.59 -12.04
N ILE A 183 -10.85 2.14 -10.79
CA ILE A 183 -11.76 1.08 -10.37
C ILE A 183 -12.77 1.66 -9.39
N GLN A 184 -14.04 1.35 -9.59
CA GLN A 184 -15.14 1.88 -8.81
C GLN A 184 -15.73 0.84 -7.86
N THR A 185 -15.52 1.06 -6.57
CA THR A 185 -16.28 0.40 -5.51
C THR A 185 -17.72 0.92 -5.52
N VAL A 186 -18.69 0.07 -5.86
CA VAL A 186 -20.11 0.42 -5.96
C VAL A 186 -20.81 0.29 -4.61
N LYS A 187 -22.12 0.60 -4.54
CA LYS A 187 -22.93 0.30 -3.36
C LYS A 187 -23.55 -1.08 -3.53
N GLY A 188 -23.25 -2.01 -2.63
CA GLY A 188 -23.74 -3.38 -2.70
C GLY A 188 -22.92 -4.21 -3.68
N LYS A 189 -23.58 -5.14 -4.38
CA LYS A 189 -22.93 -6.05 -5.33
C LYS A 189 -22.87 -5.45 -6.73
N VAL A 190 -21.79 -5.75 -7.45
CA VAL A 190 -21.66 -5.41 -8.88
C VAL A 190 -22.71 -6.17 -9.67
N ASP A 191 -23.36 -5.47 -10.60
CA ASP A 191 -24.21 -6.09 -11.61
C ASP A 191 -23.33 -6.60 -12.75
N ASN A 192 -23.12 -7.92 -12.81
CA ASN A 192 -22.29 -8.54 -13.85
C ASN A 192 -22.89 -8.47 -15.26
N SER A 193 -24.15 -8.07 -15.41
CA SER A 193 -24.77 -7.83 -16.71
C SER A 193 -24.51 -6.41 -17.26
N SER A 194 -23.97 -5.51 -16.42
CA SER A 194 -23.63 -4.15 -16.80
C SER A 194 -22.36 -4.08 -17.65
N ASP A 195 -22.35 -3.21 -18.66
CA ASP A 195 -21.16 -2.89 -19.45
C ASP A 195 -20.04 -2.25 -18.60
N GLU A 196 -20.34 -1.78 -17.39
CA GLU A 196 -19.38 -1.18 -16.46
C GLU A 196 -18.73 -2.21 -15.51
N ALA A 197 -19.20 -3.47 -15.51
CA ALA A 197 -18.76 -4.49 -14.56
C ALA A 197 -17.24 -4.76 -14.59
N TYR A 198 -16.57 -4.46 -15.71
CA TYR A 198 -15.14 -4.68 -15.91
C TYR A 198 -14.24 -3.79 -15.03
N HIS A 199 -14.75 -2.64 -14.56
CA HIS A 199 -14.00 -1.73 -13.67
C HIS A 199 -14.69 -1.51 -12.31
N GLN A 200 -15.78 -2.24 -12.05
CA GLN A 200 -16.52 -2.14 -10.80
C GLN A 200 -16.18 -3.27 -9.83
N VAL A 201 -16.16 -2.95 -8.53
CA VAL A 201 -15.98 -3.90 -7.42
C VAL A 201 -17.06 -3.72 -6.38
N ASP A 202 -17.35 -4.79 -5.64
CA ASP A 202 -18.38 -4.80 -4.62
C ASP A 202 -18.12 -3.78 -3.51
N GLY A 203 -19.17 -3.12 -3.05
CA GLY A 203 -19.13 -2.25 -1.89
C GLY A 203 -19.13 -2.99 -0.57
N ILE A 204 -18.46 -2.40 0.41
CA ILE A 204 -18.55 -2.85 1.80
C ILE A 204 -19.85 -2.31 2.43
N THR A 205 -20.71 -3.23 2.86
CA THR A 205 -21.98 -2.89 3.52
C THR A 205 -21.74 -2.02 4.75
N GLY A 206 -22.44 -0.89 4.84
CA GLY A 206 -22.29 0.06 5.95
C GLY A 206 -21.02 0.94 5.91
N ALA A 207 -20.11 0.74 4.94
CA ALA A 207 -18.85 1.49 4.84
C ALA A 207 -18.74 2.30 3.53
N THR A 208 -19.81 3.01 3.17
CA THR A 208 -19.87 3.81 1.93
C THR A 208 -18.82 4.93 1.91
N MET A 209 -18.51 5.54 3.05
CA MET A 209 -17.51 6.63 3.11
C MET A 209 -16.09 6.11 2.88
N THR A 210 -15.74 4.96 3.47
CA THR A 210 -14.48 4.25 3.20
C THR A 210 -14.35 3.90 1.71
N SER A 211 -15.41 3.32 1.13
CA SER A 211 -15.46 2.95 -0.29
C SER A 211 -15.29 4.16 -1.22
N ARG A 212 -15.93 5.30 -0.91
CA ARG A 212 -15.75 6.55 -1.66
C ARG A 212 -14.34 7.12 -1.52
N GLY A 213 -13.76 7.02 -0.33
CA GLY A 213 -12.37 7.37 -0.07
C GLY A 213 -11.44 6.59 -0.99
N LEU A 214 -11.58 5.26 -0.99
CA LEU A 214 -10.83 4.34 -1.85
C LEU A 214 -10.91 4.71 -3.33
N ASN A 215 -12.12 4.86 -3.88
CA ASN A 215 -12.29 5.24 -5.29
C ASN A 215 -11.55 6.53 -5.62
N LYS A 216 -11.61 7.52 -4.73
CA LYS A 216 -10.98 8.83 -4.93
C LYS A 216 -9.46 8.74 -4.89
N PHE A 217 -8.88 8.11 -3.86
CA PHE A 217 -7.44 8.10 -3.73
C PHE A 217 -6.76 7.12 -4.67
N LEU A 218 -7.39 5.98 -4.98
CA LEU A 218 -6.85 5.03 -5.97
C LEU A 218 -6.76 5.68 -7.35
N LEU A 219 -7.82 6.36 -7.81
CA LEU A 219 -7.77 7.09 -9.08
C LEU A 219 -6.71 8.21 -9.05
N LYS A 220 -6.60 8.94 -7.94
CA LYS A 220 -5.60 10.00 -7.77
C LYS A 220 -4.17 9.43 -7.84
N ASP A 221 -3.89 8.32 -7.17
CA ASP A 221 -2.57 7.70 -7.19
C ASP A 221 -2.26 7.07 -8.55
N LEU A 222 -3.23 6.38 -9.19
CA LEU A 222 -3.06 5.85 -10.56
C LEU A 222 -2.69 6.93 -11.57
N LYS A 223 -3.18 8.17 -11.40
CA LYS A 223 -2.80 9.30 -12.27
C LYS A 223 -1.31 9.63 -12.20
N TYR A 224 -0.67 9.46 -11.04
CA TYR A 224 0.77 9.71 -10.89
C TYR A 224 1.61 8.73 -11.69
N TYR A 225 1.14 7.47 -11.80
CA TYR A 225 1.85 6.41 -12.54
C TYR A 225 1.38 6.24 -13.98
N ASN A 226 0.32 6.92 -14.40
CA ASN A 226 -0.30 6.67 -15.70
C ASN A 226 0.67 6.89 -16.87
N SER A 227 1.52 7.92 -16.81
CA SER A 227 2.51 8.19 -17.86
C SER A 227 3.45 7.00 -18.10
N TYR A 228 3.88 6.32 -17.03
CA TYR A 228 4.73 5.13 -17.13
C TYR A 228 3.97 3.93 -17.73
N PHE A 229 2.77 3.66 -17.22
CA PHE A 229 1.97 2.54 -17.72
C PHE A 229 1.44 2.76 -19.13
N GLU A 230 1.24 4.01 -19.55
CA GLU A 230 0.89 4.33 -20.93
C GLU A 230 2.01 4.00 -21.91
N GLN A 231 3.26 4.24 -21.52
CA GLN A 231 4.43 3.83 -22.32
C GLN A 231 4.47 2.30 -22.48
N ILE A 232 4.20 1.54 -21.41
CA ILE A 232 4.10 0.07 -21.45
C ILE A 232 2.97 -0.38 -22.39
N ARG A 233 1.77 0.21 -22.26
CA ARG A 233 0.62 -0.13 -23.12
C ARG A 233 0.91 0.14 -24.59
N LYS A 234 1.69 1.20 -24.89
CA LYS A 234 2.13 1.53 -26.25
C LYS A 234 3.18 0.55 -26.77
N SER A 235 4.15 0.14 -25.94
CA SER A 235 5.20 -0.80 -26.36
C SER A 235 4.68 -2.20 -26.66
N ILE A 236 3.60 -2.64 -26.00
CA ILE A 236 2.97 -3.95 -26.27
C ILE A 236 2.17 -3.96 -27.57
N LYS A 237 1.64 -2.80 -27.99
CA LYS A 237 0.85 -2.66 -29.23
C LYS A 237 1.71 -2.47 -30.48
N SER A 238 2.99 -2.13 -30.32
CA SER A 238 3.96 -1.94 -31.41
C SER A 238 4.68 -3.23 -31.76
#